data_AF-A0A3D5E0U1-F1
#
_entry.id   AF-A0A3D5E0U1-F1
#
_cell.length_a   1.000
_cell.length_b   1.000
_cell.length_c   1.000
_cell.angle_alpha   90.00
_cell.angle_beta   90.00
_cell.angle_gamma   90.00
#
_symmetry.space_group_name_H-M   'P 1'
#
loop_
_entity.id
_entity.type
_entity.pdbx_description
1 polymer ?
#
loop_
_entity_poly.entity_id
_entity_poly.type
_entity_poly.pdbx_seq_one_letter_code
_entity_poly.pdbx_strand_id
1 'polypeptide(L)' 'VRAAKIALDRGIGGPILSAASYFMKSPPEQYGDDIAREAVEKFIRGETDR' A
#
# COMPACT_ATOMS: atom_id res chain seq x y z
N VAL A 1 10.09 -3.61 -1.94
CA VAL A 1 10.96 -3.52 -0.73
C VAL A 1 10.73 -2.24 0.08
N ARG A 2 10.82 -1.04 -0.51
CA ARG A 2 10.65 0.24 0.23
C ARG A 2 9.33 0.39 0.99
N ALA A 3 8.19 0.06 0.38
CA ALA A 3 6.88 0.13 1.06
C ALA A 3 6.79 -0.79 2.29
N ALA A 4 7.39 -1.99 2.22
CA ALA A 4 7.43 -2.92 3.35
C ALA A 4 8.30 -2.38 4.51
N LYS A 5 9.39 -1.67 4.20
CA LYS A 5 10.21 -1.02 5.23
C LYS A 5 9.45 0.11 5.94
N ILE A 6 8.71 0.93 5.19
CA ILE A 6 7.86 1.99 5.75
C ILE A 6 6.79 1.39 6.69
N ALA A 7 6.13 0.32 6.29
CA ALA A 7 5.17 -0.37 7.16
C ALA A 7 5.82 -0.91 8.43
N LEU A 8 6.99 -1.55 8.30
CA LEU A 8 7.74 -2.08 9.45
C LEU A 8 8.13 -0.96 10.42
N ASP A 9 8.61 0.17 9.90
CA ASP A 9 9.02 1.32 10.72
C ASP A 9 7.83 2.02 11.41
N ARG A 10 6.63 1.87 10.86
CA ARG A 10 5.38 2.35 11.46
C ARG A 10 4.69 1.31 12.35
N GLY A 11 5.25 0.10 12.50
CA GLY A 11 4.64 -0.97 13.28
C GLY A 11 3.36 -1.54 12.66
N ILE A 12 3.15 -1.36 11.36
CA ILE A 12 1.96 -1.84 10.65
C ILE A 12 2.15 -3.32 10.30
N GLY A 13 1.35 -4.18 10.93
CA GLY A 13 1.29 -5.61 10.64
C GLY A 13 0.15 -5.98 9.69
N GLY A 14 0.38 -6.98 8.84
CA GLY A 14 -0.60 -7.48 7.87
C GLY A 14 -0.40 -6.96 6.44
N PRO A 15 -1.31 -7.29 5.51
CA PRO A 15 -1.22 -6.85 4.11
C PRO A 15 -1.38 -5.33 4.00
N ILE A 16 -0.44 -4.65 3.35
CA ILE A 16 -0.55 -3.23 3.00
C ILE A 16 -1.42 -3.15 1.74
N LEU A 17 -2.71 -2.93 1.90
CA LEU A 17 -3.70 -3.01 0.81
C LEU A 17 -3.40 -1.98 -0.29
N SER A 18 -3.01 -0.77 0.08
CA SER A 18 -2.53 0.29 -0.83
C SER A 18 -1.37 -0.17 -1.70
N ALA A 19 -0.32 -0.78 -1.13
CA ALA A 19 0.82 -1.29 -1.90
C ALA A 19 0.50 -2.58 -2.67
N ALA A 20 -0.33 -3.45 -2.12
CA ALA A 20 -0.70 -4.71 -2.75
C ALA A 20 -1.55 -4.46 -4.01
N SER A 21 -2.51 -3.55 -3.95
CA SER A 21 -3.40 -3.22 -5.08
C SER A 21 -2.66 -2.63 -6.28
N TYR A 22 -1.52 -1.96 -6.05
CA TYR A 22 -0.72 -1.37 -7.13
C TYR A 22 0.39 -2.28 -7.67
N PHE A 23 1.01 -3.11 -6.83
CA PHE A 23 2.18 -3.91 -7.22
C PHE A 23 1.88 -5.39 -7.51
N MET A 24 0.68 -5.89 -7.20
CA MET A 24 0.33 -7.31 -7.36
C MET A 24 -0.76 -7.51 -8.41
N LYS A 25 -0.60 -8.56 -9.22
CA LYS A 25 -1.61 -8.96 -10.24
C LYS A 25 -2.91 -9.50 -9.63
N SER A 26 -2.86 -9.96 -8.38
CA SER A 26 -4.03 -10.50 -7.66
C SER A 26 -4.01 -9.97 -6.24
N PRO A 27 -4.38 -8.69 -6.04
CA PRO A 27 -4.43 -8.10 -4.72
C PRO A 27 -5.61 -8.65 -3.91
N PRO A 28 -5.58 -8.58 -2.57
CA PRO A 28 -6.71 -8.96 -1.72
C PRO A 28 -7.97 -8.14 -2.01
N GLU A 29 -7.79 -6.88 -2.38
CA GLU A 29 -8.82 -5.96 -2.84
C GLU A 29 -8.38 -5.35 -4.18
N GLN A 30 -9.23 -5.47 -5.20
CA GLN A 30 -8.97 -4.90 -6.52
C GLN A 30 -9.46 -3.46 -6.57
N TYR A 31 -8.55 -2.55 -6.89
CA TYR A 31 -8.82 -1.15 -7.15
C TYR A 31 -8.44 -0.82 -8.59
N GLY A 32 -9.03 0.21 -9.18
CA GLY A 32 -8.53 0.76 -10.44
C GLY A 32 -7.10 1.27 -10.28
N ASP A 33 -6.28 1.14 -11.33
CA ASP A 33 -4.84 1.47 -11.30
C ASP A 33 -4.56 2.90 -10.80
N ASP A 34 -5.43 3.84 -11.15
CA ASP A 34 -5.42 5.24 -10.75
C ASP A 34 -5.65 5.41 -9.24
N ILE A 35 -6.63 4.68 -8.68
CA ILE A 35 -6.92 4.67 -7.24
C ILE A 35 -5.79 3.96 -6.47
N ALA A 36 -5.29 2.84 -7.00
CA ALA A 36 -4.20 2.07 -6.39
C ALA A 36 -2.90 2.91 -6.31
N ARG A 37 -2.61 3.68 -7.37
CA ARG A 37 -1.47 4.60 -7.39
C ARG A 37 -1.61 5.69 -6.33
N GLU A 38 -2.78 6.32 -6.23
CA GLU A 38 -3.03 7.36 -5.23
C GLU A 38 -2.94 6.81 -3.80
N ALA A 39 -3.47 5.61 -3.56
CA ALA A 39 -3.38 4.92 -2.27
C ALA A 39 -1.92 4.64 -1.88
N VAL A 40 -1.09 4.18 -2.81
CA VAL A 40 0.37 4.01 -2.58
C VAL A 40 1.03 5.34 -2.23
N GLU A 41 0.71 6.42 -2.95
CA GLU A 41 1.31 7.73 -2.68
C GLU A 41 0.93 8.24 -1.28
N LYS A 42 -0.35 8.13 -0.89
CA LYS A 42 -0.81 8.47 0.47
C LYS A 42 -0.11 7.64 1.54
N PHE A 43 0.05 6.35 1.30
CA PHE A 43 0.79 5.46 2.20
C PHE A 43 2.26 5.90 2.34
N ILE A 44 2.94 6.21 1.24
CA ILE A 44 4.34 6.68 1.26
C ILE A 44 4.44 8.00 2.04
N ARG A 45 3.51 8.94 1.83
CA ARG A 45 3.46 10.24 2.52
C ARG A 45 3.14 10.11 4.02
N GLY A 46 2.53 9.01 4.46
CA GLY A 46 2.10 8.84 5.84
C GLY A 46 0.72 9.40 6.15
N GLU A 47 -0.10 9.59 5.11
CA GLU A 47 -1.48 10.07 5.23
C GLU A 47 -2.46 8.90 5.47
N THR A 48 -2.00 7.65 5.33
CA THR A 48 -2.80 6.44 5.51
C THR A 48 -1.91 5.25 5.89
N ASP A 49 -2.42 4.39 6.77
CA ASP A 49 -1.71 3.22 7.31
C ASP A 49 -2.07 1.90 6.61
N ARG A 50 -3.06 1.87 5.71
CA ARG A 50 -3.49 0.66 4.99
C ARG A 50 -3.80 0.92 3.53
#